data_AF-A0A396JGM7-F1
#
_entry.id   AF-A0A396JGM7-F1
#
_cell.length_a   1.000
_cell.length_b   1.000
_cell.length_c   1.000
_cell.angle_alpha   90.00
_cell.angle_beta   90.00
_cell.angle_gamma   90.00
#
_symmetry.space_group_name_H-M   'P 1'
#
loop_
_entity.id
_entity.type
_entity.pdbx_description
1 polymer ?
#
loop_
_entity_poly.entity_id
_entity_poly.type
_entity_poly.pdbx_seq_one_letter_code
_entity_poly.pdbx_strand_id
1 'polypeptide(L)'
;MNTNYLTFSYVLITLLLPLASSTISYHPKHIPAIYVFGDSLVDSGNNNYLPILSNAKFPPYGIDFGGAKPTGRCTNGKTTVVYIAIHLGLPFVPPYLGLSKAQRNKITTGINFASTGSGAFFQKLTI
;
A
#
# COMPACT_ATOMS: atom_id res chain seq x y z
N MET A 1 -51.53 11.09 -41.31
CA MET A 1 -50.26 10.61 -40.70
C MET A 1 -50.60 9.42 -39.82
N ASN A 2 -49.98 8.25 -40.07
CA ASN A 2 -50.35 6.99 -39.42
C ASN A 2 -49.89 6.97 -37.95
N THR A 3 -50.85 7.09 -37.04
CA THR A 3 -50.66 7.03 -35.58
C THR A 3 -49.88 5.80 -35.12
N ASN A 4 -49.97 4.69 -35.87
CA ASN A 4 -49.25 3.44 -35.62
C ASN A 4 -47.72 3.56 -35.71
N TYR A 5 -47.18 4.45 -36.56
CA TYR A 5 -45.72 4.67 -36.63
C TYR A 5 -45.22 5.50 -35.45
N LEU A 6 -46.02 6.44 -34.97
CA LEU A 6 -45.68 7.29 -33.83
C LEU A 6 -45.69 6.48 -32.53
N THR A 7 -46.66 5.58 -32.36
CA THR A 7 -46.72 4.69 -31.19
C THR A 7 -45.57 3.68 -31.19
N PHE A 8 -45.24 3.10 -32.34
CA PHE A 8 -44.11 2.18 -32.49
C PHE A 8 -42.77 2.87 -32.19
N SER A 9 -42.57 4.08 -32.74
CA SER A 9 -41.42 4.93 -32.46
C SER A 9 -41.29 5.24 -30.97
N TYR A 10 -42.39 5.61 -30.30
CA TYR A 10 -42.38 5.94 -28.87
C TYR A 10 -42.02 4.73 -28.01
N VAL A 11 -42.60 3.56 -28.30
CA VAL A 11 -42.27 2.30 -27.58
C VAL A 11 -40.79 1.94 -27.76
N LEU A 12 -40.27 2.03 -28.99
CA LEU A 12 -38.87 1.75 -29.28
C LEU A 12 -37.92 2.68 -28.53
N ILE A 13 -38.24 3.98 -28.47
CA ILE A 13 -37.47 4.98 -27.71
C ILE A 13 -37.49 4.65 -26.21
N THR A 14 -38.66 4.39 -25.63
CA THR A 14 -38.77 4.06 -24.20
C THR A 14 -38.06 2.77 -23.80
N LEU A 15 -37.92 1.80 -24.72
CA LEU A 15 -37.22 0.55 -24.47
C LEU A 15 -35.68 0.67 -24.59
N LEU A 16 -35.19 1.62 -25.40
CA LEU A 16 -33.75 1.83 -25.64
C LEU A 16 -33.11 2.81 -24.64
N LEU A 17 -33.87 3.75 -24.05
CA LEU A 17 -33.36 4.69 -23.05
C LEU A 17 -32.73 4.05 -21.80
N PRO A 18 -33.31 3.00 -21.17
CA PRO A 18 -32.74 2.41 -19.95
C PRO A 18 -31.43 1.64 -20.20
N LEU A 19 -31.17 1.19 -21.44
CA LEU A 19 -29.95 0.48 -21.79
C LEU A 19 -28.74 1.44 -21.93
N ALA A 20 -28.99 2.72 -22.17
CA ALA A 20 -27.95 3.75 -22.26
C ALA A 20 -27.52 4.30 -20.89
N SER A 21 -28.32 4.11 -19.84
CA SER A 21 -28.07 4.68 -18.50
C SER A 21 -27.42 3.72 -17.50
N SER A 22 -27.23 2.44 -17.84
CA SER A 22 -26.63 1.44 -16.96
C SER A 22 -25.10 1.38 -17.08
N THR A 23 -24.42 2.52 -17.03
CA THR A 23 -22.98 2.52 -16.78
C THR A 23 -22.76 2.36 -15.29
N ILE A 24 -22.40 1.16 -14.84
CA ILE A 24 -21.85 0.96 -13.49
C ILE A 24 -20.56 1.76 -13.42
N SER A 25 -20.59 2.92 -12.75
CA SER A 25 -19.38 3.70 -12.48
C SER A 25 -18.55 2.95 -11.44
N TYR A 26 -17.64 2.09 -11.91
CA TYR A 26 -16.64 1.47 -11.06
C TYR A 26 -15.64 2.56 -10.66
N HIS A 27 -15.86 3.18 -9.51
CA HIS A 27 -14.84 4.01 -8.88
C HIS A 27 -13.85 3.09 -8.16
N PRO A 28 -12.63 2.89 -8.68
CA PRO A 28 -11.62 2.16 -7.93
C PRO A 28 -11.43 2.87 -6.58
N LYS A 29 -11.51 2.12 -5.48
CA LYS A 29 -11.21 2.65 -4.15
C LYS A 29 -9.75 3.11 -4.14
N HIS A 30 -9.56 4.41 -4.19
CA HIS A 30 -8.23 5.01 -4.07
C HIS A 30 -7.77 4.91 -2.61
N ILE A 31 -6.75 4.10 -2.35
CA ILE A 31 -6.16 3.96 -1.02
C ILE A 31 -4.98 4.94 -0.94
N PRO A 32 -5.06 6.00 -0.12
CA PRO A 32 -4.07 7.08 -0.14
C PRO A 32 -2.79 6.74 0.64
N ALA A 33 -2.84 5.79 1.57
CA ALA A 33 -1.72 5.49 2.46
C ALA A 33 -1.80 4.09 3.08
N ILE A 34 -0.64 3.55 3.51
CA ILE A 34 -0.54 2.32 4.32
C ILE A 34 0.40 2.57 5.50
N TYR A 35 -0.14 2.44 6.71
CA TYR A 35 0.66 2.45 7.94
C TYR A 35 0.81 1.02 8.45
N VAL A 36 2.05 0.62 8.74
CA VAL A 36 2.39 -0.78 8.97
C VAL A 36 2.88 -0.94 10.40
N PHE A 37 2.29 -1.88 11.12
CA PHE A 37 2.67 -2.26 12.48
C PHE A 37 2.86 -3.77 12.52
N GLY A 38 3.77 -4.25 13.36
CA GLY A 38 4.02 -5.69 13.49
C GLY A 38 5.47 -6.00 13.85
N ASP A 39 5.90 -7.18 13.42
CA ASP A 39 7.20 -7.78 13.73
C ASP A 39 8.14 -7.84 12.52
N SER A 40 9.09 -8.79 12.54
CA SER A 40 10.05 -9.05 11.45
C SER A 40 9.40 -9.32 10.09
N LEU A 41 8.22 -9.92 10.04
CA LEU A 41 7.59 -10.32 8.78
C LEU A 41 7.21 -9.12 7.91
N VAL A 42 6.97 -7.98 8.57
CA VAL A 42 6.53 -6.76 7.93
C VAL A 42 7.49 -5.59 8.13
N ASP A 43 8.59 -5.76 8.86
CA ASP A 43 9.64 -4.75 9.05
C ASP A 43 10.29 -4.36 7.71
N SER A 44 10.43 -3.05 7.47
CA SER A 44 11.12 -2.49 6.31
C SER A 44 12.56 -2.08 6.57
N GLY A 45 13.09 -2.37 7.78
CA GLY A 45 14.47 -2.14 8.19
C GLY A 45 14.61 -1.21 9.40
N ASN A 46 13.58 -1.07 10.24
CA ASN A 46 13.65 -0.28 11.49
C ASN A 46 14.76 -0.77 12.41
N ASN A 47 15.00 -2.08 12.43
CA ASN A 47 16.03 -2.68 13.27
C ASN A 47 17.47 -2.31 12.89
N ASN A 48 17.69 -1.74 11.70
CA ASN A 48 19.00 -1.21 11.33
C ASN A 48 19.44 -0.03 12.21
N TYR A 49 18.50 0.58 12.94
CA TYR A 49 18.69 1.77 13.76
C TYR A 49 18.61 1.48 15.26
N LEU A 50 18.50 0.20 15.65
CA LEU A 50 18.41 -0.23 17.04
C LEU A 50 19.65 -1.05 17.41
N PRO A 51 20.18 -0.93 18.64
CA PRO A 51 21.31 -1.72 19.12
C PRO A 51 20.84 -3.12 19.57
N ILE A 52 20.24 -3.89 18.66
CA ILE A 52 19.69 -5.23 18.94
C ILE A 52 20.28 -6.27 17.99
N LEU A 53 20.45 -7.50 18.49
CA LEU A 53 21.03 -8.63 17.75
C LEU A 53 20.11 -9.18 16.64
N SER A 54 18.84 -8.79 16.61
CA SER A 54 17.84 -9.25 15.64
C SER A 54 17.80 -8.40 14.36
N ASN A 55 18.96 -7.92 13.88
CA ASN A 55 19.05 -7.08 12.68
C ASN A 55 19.37 -7.92 11.43
N ALA A 56 18.54 -7.87 10.39
CA ALA A 56 18.78 -8.61 9.13
C ALA A 56 19.73 -7.87 8.17
N LYS A 57 20.81 -7.27 8.70
CA LYS A 57 21.80 -6.49 7.93
C LYS A 57 23.03 -7.33 7.58
N PHE A 58 22.81 -8.58 7.17
CA PHE A 58 23.87 -9.50 6.73
C PHE A 58 23.32 -10.46 5.66
N PRO A 59 24.18 -11.05 4.80
CA PRO A 59 23.74 -12.07 3.84
C PRO A 59 23.11 -13.28 4.54
N PRO A 60 22.06 -13.92 4.00
CA PRO A 60 21.53 -13.77 2.64
C PRO A 60 20.44 -12.69 2.49
N TYR A 61 20.12 -11.93 3.54
CA TYR A 61 19.02 -10.97 3.48
C TYR A 61 19.27 -9.86 2.45
N GLY A 62 18.26 -9.53 1.65
CA GLY A 62 18.33 -8.51 0.60
C GLY A 62 19.03 -8.89 -0.71
N ILE A 63 19.49 -10.14 -0.91
CA ILE A 63 20.16 -10.54 -2.16
C ILE A 63 19.25 -10.39 -3.40
N ASP A 64 17.96 -10.64 -3.26
CA ASP A 64 16.95 -10.52 -4.34
C ASP A 64 16.31 -9.12 -4.38
N PHE A 65 16.78 -8.19 -3.53
CA PHE A 65 16.24 -6.85 -3.42
C PHE A 65 17.09 -5.84 -4.19
N GLY A 66 16.72 -5.55 -5.44
CA GLY A 66 17.02 -4.32 -6.21
C GLY A 66 18.47 -3.82 -6.29
N GLY A 67 19.45 -4.57 -5.82
CA GLY A 67 20.82 -4.12 -5.58
C GLY A 67 21.68 -5.09 -4.76
N ALA A 68 21.14 -6.27 -4.41
CA ALA A 68 21.83 -7.37 -3.75
C ALA A 68 22.60 -6.97 -2.47
N LYS A 69 22.05 -6.02 -1.71
CA LYS A 69 22.64 -5.51 -0.46
C LYS A 69 21.72 -5.83 0.71
N PRO A 70 22.28 -6.14 1.90
CA PRO A 70 21.49 -6.31 3.11
C PRO A 70 20.61 -5.10 3.40
N THR A 71 19.30 -5.31 3.39
CA THR A 71 18.32 -4.24 3.57
C THR A 71 17.85 -4.06 5.00
N GLY A 72 18.13 -5.04 5.88
CA GLY A 72 17.55 -5.09 7.23
C GLY A 72 16.16 -5.71 7.29
N ARG A 73 15.60 -6.16 6.17
CA ARG A 73 14.36 -6.96 6.11
C ARG A 73 14.69 -8.43 6.34
N CYS A 74 13.85 -9.15 7.08
CA CYS A 74 13.99 -10.59 7.33
C CYS A 74 13.59 -11.44 6.11
N THR A 75 13.99 -11.02 4.91
CA THR A 75 13.77 -11.72 3.64
C THR A 75 14.88 -11.39 2.65
N ASN A 76 15.09 -12.26 1.67
CA ASN A 76 16.00 -12.01 0.56
C ASN A 76 15.48 -10.92 -0.38
N GLY A 77 14.15 -10.74 -0.44
CA GLY A 77 13.48 -9.88 -1.42
C GLY A 77 12.54 -8.85 -0.80
N LYS A 78 11.37 -8.68 -1.44
CA LYS A 78 10.31 -7.76 -0.99
C LYS A 78 9.45 -8.42 0.09
N THR A 79 9.09 -7.69 1.15
CA THR A 79 8.10 -8.15 2.14
C THR A 79 6.68 -8.08 1.57
N THR A 80 5.73 -8.79 2.18
CA THR A 80 4.30 -8.78 1.78
C THR A 80 3.73 -7.36 1.67
N VAL A 81 4.11 -6.47 2.59
CA VAL A 81 3.72 -5.06 2.60
C VAL A 81 4.14 -4.33 1.33
N VAL A 82 5.33 -4.63 0.79
CA VAL A 82 5.80 -4.01 -0.46
C VAL A 82 4.95 -4.48 -1.63
N TYR A 83 4.55 -5.76 -1.68
CA TYR A 83 3.62 -6.24 -2.71
C TYR A 83 2.26 -5.58 -2.61
N ILE A 84 1.75 -5.38 -1.39
CA ILE A 84 0.50 -4.65 -1.16
C ILE A 84 0.64 -3.19 -1.65
N ALA A 85 1.72 -2.50 -1.30
CA ALA A 85 1.95 -1.13 -1.76
C ALA A 85 2.02 -1.03 -3.29
N ILE A 86 2.72 -1.96 -3.95
CA ILE A 86 2.79 -2.04 -5.42
C ILE A 86 1.38 -2.25 -6.01
N HIS A 87 0.60 -3.18 -5.46
CA HIS A 87 -0.76 -3.45 -5.94
C HIS A 87 -1.71 -2.26 -5.76
N LEU A 88 -1.47 -1.46 -4.71
CA LEU A 88 -2.22 -0.24 -4.43
C LEU A 88 -1.68 1.01 -5.15
N GLY A 89 -0.63 0.88 -5.97
CA GLY A 89 0.00 2.02 -6.65
C GLY A 89 0.69 3.02 -5.71
N LEU A 90 1.04 2.58 -4.51
CA LEU A 90 1.70 3.39 -3.47
C LEU A 90 3.22 3.22 -3.50
N PRO A 91 3.98 4.24 -3.08
CA PRO A 91 5.43 4.12 -2.92
C PRO A 91 5.78 3.11 -1.81
N PHE A 92 7.04 2.67 -1.79
CA PHE A 92 7.51 1.77 -0.74
C PHE A 92 7.39 2.43 0.63
N VAL A 93 6.88 1.67 1.60
CA VAL A 93 6.64 2.16 2.97
C VAL A 93 7.98 2.22 3.74
N PRO A 94 8.52 3.42 4.04
CA PRO A 94 9.83 3.57 4.67
C PRO A 94 9.81 3.19 6.16
N PRO A 95 10.93 2.74 6.75
CA PRO A 95 11.04 2.47 8.17
C PRO A 95 11.01 3.78 8.97
N TYR A 96 10.16 3.87 9.98
CA TYR A 96 10.02 5.04 10.86
C TYR A 96 11.34 5.52 11.44
N LEU A 97 12.18 4.60 11.94
CA LEU A 97 13.46 4.94 12.58
C LEU A 97 14.52 5.44 11.60
N GLY A 98 14.34 5.18 10.30
CA GLY A 98 15.21 5.70 9.25
C GLY A 98 14.85 7.11 8.77
N LEU A 99 13.78 7.71 9.31
CA LEU A 99 13.29 9.02 8.90
C LEU A 99 13.65 10.11 9.91
N SER A 100 14.14 11.23 9.41
CA SER A 100 14.24 12.47 10.20
C SER A 100 12.85 13.00 10.58
N LYS A 101 12.78 13.88 11.59
CA LYS A 101 11.53 14.53 12.01
C LYS A 101 10.85 15.29 10.85
N ALA A 102 11.65 15.97 10.02
CA ALA A 102 11.15 16.68 8.84
C ALA A 102 10.55 15.74 7.79
N GLN A 103 11.18 14.59 7.54
CA GLN A 103 10.65 13.59 6.61
C GLN A 103 9.34 12.97 7.10
N ARG A 104 9.24 12.66 8.40
CA ARG A 104 8.00 12.13 9.01
C ARG A 104 6.80 13.07 8.82
N ASN A 105 7.03 14.38 8.87
CA ASN A 105 5.97 15.38 8.67
C ASN A 105 5.58 15.56 7.19
N LYS A 106 6.43 15.14 6.24
CA LYS A 106 6.19 15.29 4.80
C LYS A 106 5.55 14.06 4.17
N ILE A 107 5.80 12.88 4.73
CA ILE A 107 5.29 11.61 4.18
C ILE A 107 3.81 11.45 4.52
N THR A 108 2.97 11.44 3.50
CA THR A 108 1.52 11.24 3.60
C THR A 108 1.05 9.87 3.11
N THR A 109 1.92 9.12 2.42
CA THR A 109 1.61 7.82 1.80
C THR A 109 1.79 6.63 2.75
N GLY A 110 2.22 6.87 4.00
CA GLY A 110 2.37 5.85 5.02
C GLY A 110 3.81 5.61 5.50
N ILE A 111 3.92 5.07 6.72
CA ILE A 111 5.18 4.79 7.41
C ILE A 111 5.10 3.41 8.08
N ASN A 112 6.24 2.71 8.13
CA ASN A 112 6.37 1.39 8.72
C ASN A 112 6.98 1.47 10.12
N PHE A 113 6.24 1.02 11.12
CA PHE A 113 6.62 0.98 12.53
C PHE A 113 6.97 -0.43 13.03
N ALA A 114 7.00 -1.44 12.15
CA ALA A 114 7.26 -2.81 12.54
C ALA A 114 8.74 -3.05 12.93
N SER A 115 9.01 -4.05 13.77
CA SER A 115 10.35 -4.34 14.28
C SER A 115 10.48 -5.81 14.73
N THR A 116 11.60 -6.48 14.38
CA THR A 116 11.86 -7.87 14.81
C THR A 116 11.95 -7.93 16.34
N GLY A 117 10.99 -8.62 16.97
CA GLY A 117 10.82 -8.65 18.43
C GLY A 117 9.52 -8.02 18.93
N SER A 118 8.59 -7.64 18.05
CA SER A 118 7.23 -7.17 18.39
C SER A 118 7.15 -5.87 19.22
N GLY A 119 8.24 -5.12 19.33
CA GLY A 119 8.42 -4.11 20.38
C GLY A 119 8.83 -2.71 19.93
N ALA A 120 8.46 -2.23 18.73
CA ALA A 120 8.56 -0.79 18.47
C ALA A 120 7.44 0.02 19.18
N PHE A 121 6.39 -0.67 19.65
CA PHE A 121 5.21 -0.03 20.22
C PHE A 121 5.35 0.41 21.70
N PHE A 122 6.49 0.19 22.38
CA PHE A 122 6.57 0.45 23.83
C PHE A 122 7.72 1.31 24.38
N GLN A 123 8.73 1.71 23.60
CA GLN A 123 9.85 2.49 24.17
C GLN A 123 10.03 3.92 23.60
N LYS A 124 9.30 4.35 22.56
CA LYS A 124 9.60 5.66 21.94
C LYS A 124 8.47 6.36 21.18
N LEU A 125 7.22 6.13 21.57
CA LEU A 125 6.07 6.96 21.17
C LEU A 125 5.64 7.81 22.36
N THR A 126 6.46 8.80 22.72
CA THR A 126 5.90 10.03 23.31
C THR A 126 5.47 10.87 22.13
N ILE A 127 4.16 10.82 21.84
CA ILE A 127 3.47 11.73 20.93
C ILE A 127 3.54 13.16 21.47
#